data_AF-A0A7J3U6N6-F1
#
_entry.id   AF-A0A7J3U6N6-F1
#
_cell.length_a   1.000
_cell.length_b   1.000
_cell.length_c   1.000
_cell.angle_alpha   90.00
_cell.angle_beta   90.00
_cell.angle_gamma   90.00
#
_symmetry.space_group_name_H-M   'P 1'
#
loop_
_entity.id
_entity.type
_entity.pdbx_description
1 polymer ?
#
loop_
_entity_poly.entity_id
_entity_poly.type
_entity_poly.pdbx_seq_one_letter_code
_entity_poly.pdbx_strand_id
1 'polypeptide(L)'
;MVVKCPICGEENPDDSAECRACGAPLGNLPDKKARTRVLIAVFVLAILIVASIVAAPIIYKSVPKNHHTEDTDGDGMPDSWETDNDLNPDDPSDRNTDADGDGLSNFEEYQLGTDPQNPDTDGDGVEDGLDLIPKADAGIWVRIDSIRIEDTVDLYSMSNPGEIFARVYVDDVLAGEMPSEPAELEIDKVYNVNWSIYYNVSDDRSHKVRIELYDKDLVGEEMLDINEDSPSKDDAGRYIEITYYLGTGDVGRFQTGIADGIKDNNKPRADKDAMITYTITTVDMSSV
;
A
#
# COMPACT_ATOMS: atom_id res chain seq x y z
N MET A 1 -27.38 -26.38 -47.28
CA MET A 1 -26.15 -25.99 -47.98
C MET A 1 -25.00 -26.59 -47.17
N VAL A 2 -23.74 -26.37 -47.54
CA VAL A 2 -22.59 -26.78 -46.72
C VAL A 2 -21.63 -25.59 -46.60
N VAL A 3 -21.01 -25.43 -45.44
CA VAL A 3 -19.96 -24.42 -45.21
C VAL A 3 -18.60 -25.10 -45.24
N LYS A 4 -17.67 -24.56 -46.04
CA LYS A 4 -16.32 -25.11 -46.19
C LYS A 4 -15.37 -24.45 -45.21
N CYS A 5 -14.60 -25.24 -44.46
CA CYS A 5 -13.64 -24.71 -43.51
C CYS A 5 -12.53 -23.92 -44.23
N PRO A 6 -12.24 -22.66 -43.83
CA PRO A 6 -11.21 -21.85 -44.48
C PRO A 6 -9.78 -22.33 -44.19
N ILE A 7 -9.58 -23.19 -43.19
CA ILE A 7 -8.26 -23.67 -42.77
C ILE A 7 -7.92 -25.01 -43.41
N CYS A 8 -8.81 -26.00 -43.32
CA CYS A 8 -8.54 -27.35 -43.80
C CYS A 8 -9.35 -27.76 -45.04
N GLY A 9 -10.33 -26.94 -45.46
CA GLY A 9 -11.16 -27.23 -46.63
C GLY A 9 -12.23 -28.30 -46.43
N GLU A 10 -12.43 -28.81 -45.21
CA GLU A 10 -13.48 -29.79 -44.91
C GLU A 10 -14.88 -29.17 -45.03
N GLU A 11 -15.83 -29.91 -45.62
CA GLU A 11 -17.23 -29.50 -45.72
C GLU A 11 -17.98 -29.83 -44.42
N ASN A 12 -18.64 -28.84 -43.84
CA ASN A 12 -19.39 -28.97 -42.60
C ASN A 12 -20.86 -28.56 -42.84
N PRO A 13 -21.82 -29.09 -42.07
CA PRO A 13 -23.21 -28.60 -42.08
C PRO A 13 -23.29 -27.09 -41.82
N ASP A 14 -24.22 -26.38 -42.47
CA ASP A 14 -24.34 -24.92 -42.39
C ASP A 14 -24.56 -24.34 -40.99
N ASP A 15 -25.05 -25.14 -40.06
CA ASP A 15 -25.31 -24.78 -38.66
C ASP A 15 -24.10 -25.09 -37.74
N SER A 16 -23.00 -25.59 -38.29
CA SER A 16 -21.80 -25.93 -37.51
C SER A 16 -21.06 -24.66 -37.07
N ALA A 17 -20.91 -24.47 -35.76
CA ALA A 17 -20.11 -23.38 -35.19
C ALA A 17 -18.58 -23.60 -35.39
N GLU A 18 -18.15 -24.86 -35.43
CA GLU A 18 -16.75 -25.26 -35.51
C GLU A 18 -16.55 -26.41 -36.51
N CYS A 19 -15.36 -26.46 -37.10
CA CYS A 19 -14.98 -27.48 -38.07
C CYS A 19 -14.70 -28.81 -37.38
N ARG A 20 -15.41 -29.86 -37.79
CA ARG A 20 -15.28 -31.20 -37.19
C ARG A 20 -13.89 -31.81 -37.31
N ALA A 21 -13.14 -31.44 -38.35
CA ALA A 21 -11.82 -32.00 -38.61
C ALA A 21 -10.68 -31.33 -37.81
N CYS A 22 -10.80 -30.04 -37.52
CA CYS A 22 -9.68 -29.26 -36.94
C CYS A 22 -10.05 -28.32 -35.80
N GLY A 23 -11.33 -28.26 -35.40
CA GLY A 23 -11.82 -27.37 -34.34
C GLY A 23 -11.85 -25.89 -34.71
N ALA A 24 -11.52 -25.51 -35.95
CA ALA A 24 -11.51 -24.10 -36.35
C ALA A 24 -12.93 -23.52 -36.39
N PRO A 25 -13.18 -22.30 -35.87
CA PRO A 25 -14.49 -21.67 -35.91
C PRO A 25 -14.91 -21.40 -37.37
N LEU A 26 -16.16 -21.73 -37.69
CA LEU A 26 -16.76 -21.56 -39.02
C LEU A 26 -17.60 -20.27 -39.14
N GLY A 27 -17.62 -19.45 -38.08
CA GLY A 27 -18.27 -18.14 -38.00
C GLY A 27 -17.40 -16.98 -38.50
N ASN A 28 -18.07 -15.89 -38.88
CA ASN A 28 -17.54 -14.74 -39.62
C ASN A 28 -16.13 -14.27 -39.20
N LEU A 29 -15.24 -14.20 -40.20
CA LEU A 29 -13.95 -13.52 -40.12
C LEU A 29 -14.12 -12.10 -39.50
N PRO A 30 -13.18 -11.64 -38.66
CA PRO A 30 -13.28 -10.35 -37.99
C PRO A 30 -13.51 -9.23 -39.01
N ASP A 31 -14.50 -8.38 -38.71
CA ASP A 31 -15.02 -7.30 -39.54
C ASP A 31 -13.89 -6.49 -40.21
N LYS A 32 -14.02 -6.21 -41.52
CA LYS A 32 -13.09 -5.33 -42.27
C LYS A 32 -12.87 -3.99 -41.54
N LYS A 33 -13.88 -3.49 -40.81
CA LYS A 33 -13.75 -2.28 -39.98
C LYS A 33 -12.77 -2.44 -38.82
N ALA A 34 -12.67 -3.61 -38.21
CA ALA A 34 -11.70 -3.90 -37.15
C ALA A 34 -10.27 -3.93 -37.69
N ARG A 35 -10.06 -4.49 -38.89
CA ARG A 35 -8.74 -4.46 -39.56
C ARG A 35 -8.28 -3.03 -39.88
N THR A 36 -9.17 -2.17 -40.35
CA THR A 36 -8.85 -0.76 -40.60
C THR A 36 -8.52 0.00 -39.30
N ARG A 37 -9.23 -0.27 -38.19
CA ARG A 37 -8.92 0.34 -36.88
C ARG A 37 -7.59 -0.14 -36.33
N VAL A 38 -7.26 -1.43 -36.47
CA VAL A 38 -5.95 -1.98 -36.07
C VAL A 38 -4.83 -1.38 -36.92
N LEU A 39 -4.99 -1.26 -38.24
CA LEU A 39 -4.01 -0.61 -39.10
C LEU A 39 -3.78 0.86 -38.74
N ILE A 40 -4.85 1.61 -38.45
CA ILE A 40 -4.74 3.00 -37.98
C ILE A 40 -4.02 3.05 -36.63
N ALA A 41 -4.36 2.17 -35.68
CA ALA A 41 -3.73 2.14 -34.37
C ALA A 41 -2.23 1.81 -34.45
N VAL A 42 -1.85 0.84 -35.29
CA VAL A 42 -0.44 0.49 -35.54
C VAL A 42 0.30 1.64 -36.22
N PHE A 43 -0.33 2.34 -37.16
CA PHE A 43 0.29 3.49 -37.83
C PHE A 43 0.45 4.69 -36.89
N VAL A 44 -0.54 4.96 -36.02
CA VAL A 44 -0.43 5.99 -34.98
C VAL A 44 0.66 5.62 -33.97
N LEU A 45 0.72 4.38 -33.51
CA LEU A 45 1.77 3.92 -32.59
C LEU A 45 3.16 4.04 -33.22
N ALA A 46 3.31 3.65 -34.49
CA ALA A 46 4.57 3.81 -35.22
C ALA A 46 4.96 5.29 -35.37
N ILE A 47 4.01 6.19 -35.63
CA ILE A 47 4.27 7.64 -35.65
C ILE A 47 4.68 8.14 -34.27
N LEU A 48 4.04 7.68 -33.20
CA LEU A 48 4.39 8.10 -31.83
C LEU A 48 5.78 7.61 -31.43
N ILE A 49 6.17 6.39 -31.80
CA ILE A 49 7.52 5.84 -31.57
C ILE A 49 8.55 6.60 -32.40
N VAL A 50 8.27 6.91 -33.67
CA VAL A 50 9.18 7.71 -34.50
C VAL A 50 9.27 9.14 -33.96
N ALA A 51 8.15 9.72 -33.52
CA ALA A 51 8.12 11.04 -32.91
C ALA A 51 8.90 11.06 -31.59
N SER A 52 8.86 10.03 -30.76
CA SER A 52 9.68 9.95 -29.54
C SER A 52 11.16 9.78 -29.86
N ILE A 53 11.54 8.93 -30.83
CA ILE A 53 12.93 8.75 -31.26
C ILE A 53 13.50 10.03 -31.90
N VAL A 54 12.69 10.81 -32.62
CA VAL A 54 13.13 12.06 -33.26
C VAL A 54 13.07 13.25 -32.31
N ALA A 55 12.09 13.31 -31.42
CA ALA A 55 11.94 14.40 -30.45
C ALA A 55 12.88 14.25 -29.24
N ALA A 56 13.17 13.02 -28.77
CA ALA A 56 14.04 12.82 -27.61
C ALA A 56 15.44 13.44 -27.79
N PRO A 57 16.15 13.30 -28.94
CA PRO A 57 17.41 13.99 -29.18
C PRO A 57 17.28 15.52 -29.23
N ILE A 58 16.13 16.05 -29.66
CA ILE A 58 15.88 17.50 -29.76
C ILE A 58 15.62 18.07 -28.36
N ILE A 59 14.80 17.39 -27.56
CA ILE A 59 14.47 17.76 -26.18
C ILE A 59 15.73 17.66 -25.32
N TYR A 60 16.49 16.56 -25.41
CA TYR A 60 17.74 16.36 -24.67
C TYR A 60 18.79 17.43 -24.97
N LYS A 61 18.85 17.94 -26.21
CA LYS A 61 19.79 18.99 -26.62
C LYS A 61 19.38 20.40 -26.15
N SER A 62 18.15 20.57 -25.66
CA SER A 62 17.61 21.84 -25.17
C SER A 62 17.51 21.94 -23.66
N VAL A 63 17.92 20.90 -22.93
CA VAL A 63 18.12 21.00 -21.47
C VAL A 63 19.28 21.99 -21.26
N PRO A 64 19.05 23.15 -20.62
CA PRO A 64 20.13 24.06 -20.30
C PRO A 64 21.11 23.32 -19.38
N LYS A 65 22.38 23.22 -19.80
CA LYS A 65 23.47 22.83 -18.89
C LYS A 65 23.55 23.90 -17.81
N ASN A 66 22.88 23.67 -16.68
CA ASN A 66 23.13 24.46 -15.49
C ASN A 66 24.58 24.18 -15.08
N HIS A 67 25.39 25.23 -15.10
CA HIS A 67 26.80 25.20 -14.72
C HIS A 67 26.95 25.00 -13.21
N HIS A 68 26.91 23.74 -12.78
CA HIS A 68 27.53 23.19 -11.57
C HIS A 68 28.49 22.05 -11.97
N THR A 69 29.28 22.27 -13.03
CA THR A 69 29.74 21.22 -13.97
C THR A 69 31.26 20.99 -13.97
N GLU A 70 31.85 20.69 -12.82
CA GLU A 70 33.15 20.01 -12.78
C GLU A 70 32.86 18.53 -12.49
N ASP A 71 33.45 17.66 -13.29
CA ASP A 71 33.39 16.18 -13.31
C ASP A 71 34.80 15.80 -13.76
N THR A 72 35.70 15.78 -12.78
CA THR A 72 37.16 15.86 -12.95
C THR A 72 37.71 14.56 -13.53
N ASP A 73 37.16 13.42 -13.13
CA ASP A 73 37.54 12.12 -13.64
C ASP A 73 36.70 11.62 -14.84
N GLY A 74 35.61 12.32 -15.16
CA GLY A 74 34.81 12.13 -16.37
C GLY A 74 33.88 10.93 -16.28
N ASP A 75 33.46 10.56 -15.07
CA ASP A 75 32.65 9.40 -14.81
C ASP A 75 31.13 9.70 -14.83
N GLY A 76 30.76 10.97 -14.86
CA GLY A 76 29.38 11.42 -14.98
C GLY A 76 28.68 11.71 -13.66
N MET A 77 29.37 11.57 -12.52
CA MET A 77 29.02 12.21 -11.25
C MET A 77 29.70 13.59 -11.18
N PRO A 78 29.05 14.64 -10.63
CA PRO A 78 29.70 15.94 -10.44
C PRO A 78 30.62 15.96 -9.21
N ASP A 79 31.78 16.59 -9.30
CA ASP A 79 32.78 16.69 -8.22
C ASP A 79 32.18 17.15 -6.89
N SER A 80 31.23 18.10 -6.95
CA SER A 80 30.57 18.63 -5.75
C SER A 80 29.68 17.59 -5.10
N TRP A 81 28.96 16.79 -5.89
CA TRP A 81 28.11 15.72 -5.35
C TRP A 81 28.98 14.61 -4.75
N GLU A 82 30.05 14.21 -5.44
CA GLU A 82 30.98 13.21 -4.92
C GLU A 82 31.62 13.66 -3.60
N THR A 83 32.09 14.91 -3.54
CA THR A 83 32.67 15.48 -2.31
C THR A 83 31.63 15.56 -1.17
N ASP A 84 30.38 15.91 -1.48
CA ASP A 84 29.32 16.01 -0.48
C ASP A 84 28.87 14.63 0.07
N ASN A 85 29.15 13.54 -0.65
CA ASN A 85 28.80 12.16 -0.29
C ASN A 85 30.04 11.28 0.03
N ASP A 86 31.16 11.91 0.42
CA ASP A 86 32.40 11.24 0.82
C ASP A 86 33.02 10.30 -0.25
N LEU A 87 32.80 10.60 -1.53
CA LEU A 87 33.42 9.94 -2.69
C LEU A 87 34.64 10.70 -3.21
N ASN A 88 35.31 10.18 -4.24
CA ASN A 88 36.57 10.72 -4.76
C ASN A 88 36.45 11.28 -6.19
N PRO A 89 36.35 12.61 -6.36
CA PRO A 89 36.23 13.26 -7.69
C PRO A 89 37.38 13.03 -8.68
N ASP A 90 38.49 12.42 -8.23
CA ASP A 90 39.66 12.11 -9.04
C ASP A 90 39.75 10.61 -9.41
N ASP A 91 38.80 9.75 -9.01
CA ASP A 91 38.82 8.30 -9.24
C ASP A 91 37.55 7.76 -9.93
N PRO A 92 37.57 7.59 -11.26
CA PRO A 92 36.37 7.27 -12.04
C PRO A 92 35.89 5.81 -11.85
N SER A 93 36.57 5.05 -10.99
CA SER A 93 36.21 3.68 -10.68
C SER A 93 35.28 3.57 -9.48
N ASP A 94 35.25 4.58 -8.61
CA ASP A 94 34.45 4.56 -7.38
C ASP A 94 32.95 4.63 -7.67
N ARG A 95 32.51 5.22 -8.78
CA ARG A 95 31.11 5.16 -9.24
C ARG A 95 30.51 3.77 -9.39
N ASN A 96 31.36 2.75 -9.56
CA ASN A 96 30.94 1.36 -9.71
C ASN A 96 31.12 0.57 -8.40
N THR A 97 31.60 1.24 -7.35
CA THR A 97 31.60 0.69 -6.00
C THR A 97 30.24 0.90 -5.37
N ASP A 98 29.98 0.10 -4.35
CA ASP A 98 28.78 0.07 -3.53
C ASP A 98 29.29 0.38 -2.12
N ALA A 99 29.20 1.64 -1.73
CA ALA A 99 29.92 2.18 -0.58
C ALA A 99 29.30 1.77 0.75
N ASP A 100 27.99 1.58 0.81
CA ASP A 100 27.25 1.17 2.00
C ASP A 100 26.81 -0.31 2.00
N GLY A 101 26.87 -0.99 0.85
CA GLY A 101 26.65 -2.42 0.71
C GLY A 101 25.20 -2.84 0.47
N ASP A 102 24.34 -1.93 0.01
CA ASP A 102 22.91 -2.14 -0.21
C ASP A 102 22.58 -2.79 -1.58
N GLY A 103 23.59 -2.86 -2.46
CA GLY A 103 23.50 -3.44 -3.79
C GLY A 103 23.32 -2.45 -4.95
N LEU A 104 23.26 -1.15 -4.68
CA LEU A 104 23.39 -0.08 -5.66
C LEU A 104 24.85 0.36 -5.78
N SER A 105 25.25 0.74 -6.99
CA SER A 105 26.50 1.46 -7.16
C SER A 105 26.32 2.94 -6.84
N ASN A 106 27.38 3.62 -6.39
CA ASN A 106 27.36 5.07 -6.12
C ASN A 106 26.78 5.89 -7.28
N PHE A 107 26.97 5.44 -8.53
CA PHE A 107 26.35 6.07 -9.70
C PHE A 107 24.84 5.86 -9.80
N GLU A 108 24.36 4.66 -9.51
CA GLU A 108 22.92 4.37 -9.47
C GLU A 108 22.25 5.18 -8.37
N GLU A 109 22.91 5.32 -7.23
CA GLU A 109 22.47 6.15 -6.13
C GLU A 109 22.44 7.64 -6.48
N TYR A 110 23.46 8.15 -7.17
CA TYR A 110 23.41 9.50 -7.75
C TYR A 110 22.20 9.69 -8.69
N GLN A 111 21.86 8.67 -9.49
CA GLN A 111 20.72 8.72 -10.41
C GLN A 111 19.36 8.65 -9.70
N LEU A 112 19.26 7.88 -8.63
CA LEU A 112 18.06 7.75 -7.80
C LEU A 112 17.93 8.91 -6.81
N GLY A 113 19.06 9.54 -6.47
CA GLY A 113 19.20 10.55 -5.44
C GLY A 113 19.14 9.99 -4.02
N THR A 114 19.55 8.74 -3.83
CA THR A 114 19.78 8.11 -2.52
C THR A 114 21.13 8.55 -1.95
N ASP A 115 21.43 8.18 -0.70
CA ASP A 115 22.67 8.51 -0.01
C ASP A 115 23.65 7.32 -0.08
N PRO A 116 24.78 7.43 -0.82
CA PRO A 116 25.73 6.33 -1.01
C PRO A 116 26.51 5.92 0.24
N GLN A 117 26.22 6.53 1.38
CA GLN A 117 26.77 6.15 2.67
C GLN A 117 25.70 5.58 3.61
N ASN A 118 24.46 5.41 3.13
CA ASN A 118 23.34 4.96 3.93
C ASN A 118 22.49 3.93 3.17
N PRO A 119 22.55 2.64 3.56
CA PRO A 119 21.96 1.56 2.77
C PRO A 119 20.42 1.56 2.77
N ASP A 120 19.78 2.48 3.50
CA ASP A 120 18.33 2.65 3.65
C ASP A 120 18.08 4.16 3.83
N THR A 121 17.98 4.88 2.71
CA THR A 121 17.98 6.35 2.62
C THR A 121 16.80 6.97 3.35
N ASP A 122 15.64 6.35 3.32
CA ASP A 122 14.44 6.88 3.95
C ASP A 122 14.13 6.27 5.32
N GLY A 123 14.78 5.16 5.69
CA GLY A 123 14.75 4.59 7.03
C GLY A 123 13.51 3.76 7.33
N ASP A 124 12.84 3.22 6.30
CA ASP A 124 11.67 2.36 6.44
C ASP A 124 12.02 0.89 6.77
N GLY A 125 13.32 0.55 6.71
CA GLY A 125 13.89 -0.76 7.00
C GLY A 125 14.09 -1.65 5.77
N VAL A 126 13.87 -1.16 4.56
CA VAL A 126 14.20 -1.81 3.29
C VAL A 126 15.44 -1.14 2.69
N GLU A 127 16.43 -1.94 2.31
CA GLU A 127 17.66 -1.41 1.69
C GLU A 127 17.35 -0.76 0.32
N ASP A 128 18.01 0.35 -0.04
CA ASP A 128 17.64 1.13 -1.24
C ASP A 128 17.73 0.29 -2.53
N GLY A 129 18.71 -0.61 -2.62
CA GLY A 129 18.85 -1.57 -3.72
C GLY A 129 17.75 -2.62 -3.84
N LEU A 130 16.95 -2.80 -2.79
CA LEU A 130 15.77 -3.67 -2.75
C LEU A 130 14.46 -2.88 -2.78
N ASP A 131 14.50 -1.60 -2.43
CA ASP A 131 13.34 -0.74 -2.35
C ASP A 131 12.89 -0.22 -3.73
N LEU A 132 11.58 -0.24 -3.96
CA LEU A 132 10.96 0.36 -5.14
C LEU A 132 10.88 1.89 -5.03
N ILE A 133 10.94 2.46 -3.82
CA ILE A 133 10.90 3.90 -3.57
C ILE A 133 11.85 4.34 -2.44
N PRO A 134 13.18 4.26 -2.67
CA PRO A 134 14.22 4.45 -1.65
C PRO A 134 14.37 5.89 -1.09
N LYS A 135 13.33 6.71 -1.19
CA LYS A 135 13.36 8.15 -0.87
C LYS A 135 12.09 8.62 -0.18
N ALA A 136 11.16 7.72 0.10
CA ALA A 136 9.83 8.05 0.55
C ALA A 136 9.42 7.17 1.72
N ASP A 137 9.80 7.59 2.94
CA ASP A 137 9.36 6.94 4.18
C ASP A 137 7.84 7.09 4.33
N ALA A 138 7.10 6.01 4.09
CA ALA A 138 5.67 5.95 4.26
C ALA A 138 5.30 5.24 5.56
N GLY A 139 4.35 5.80 6.29
CA GLY A 139 3.80 5.20 7.49
C GLY A 139 2.29 5.02 7.40
N ILE A 140 1.72 4.45 8.44
CA ILE A 140 0.27 4.40 8.61
C ILE A 140 -0.18 5.25 9.79
N TRP A 141 -1.19 6.07 9.54
CA TRP A 141 -1.96 6.78 10.54
C TRP A 141 -3.27 6.04 10.78
N VAL A 142 -3.37 5.37 11.93
CA VAL A 142 -4.57 4.65 12.36
C VAL A 142 -5.38 5.58 13.26
N ARG A 143 -6.64 5.83 12.89
CA ARG A 143 -7.57 6.65 13.66
C ARG A 143 -8.85 5.89 13.97
N ILE A 144 -9.27 5.90 15.23
CA ILE A 144 -10.64 5.57 15.62
C ILE A 144 -11.44 6.87 15.60
N ASP A 145 -12.35 6.99 14.63
CA ASP A 145 -13.16 8.18 14.43
C ASP A 145 -14.25 8.29 15.50
N SER A 146 -14.97 7.20 15.73
CA SER A 146 -16.06 7.15 16.70
C SER A 146 -16.16 5.81 17.40
N ILE A 147 -16.68 5.83 18.63
CA ILE A 147 -16.91 4.66 19.48
C ILE A 147 -18.34 4.71 20.02
N ARG A 148 -18.98 3.56 20.10
CA ARG A 148 -20.20 3.32 20.86
C ARG A 148 -20.03 2.06 21.71
N ILE A 149 -20.31 2.18 23.00
CA ILE A 149 -20.35 1.03 23.92
C ILE A 149 -21.81 0.60 24.05
N GLU A 150 -22.11 -0.68 23.87
CA GLU A 150 -23.49 -1.18 23.79
C GLU A 150 -23.93 -1.99 25.02
N ASP A 151 -22.99 -2.53 25.81
CA ASP A 151 -23.30 -3.24 27.06
C ASP A 151 -22.60 -2.61 28.28
N THR A 152 -23.09 -2.93 29.49
CA THR A 152 -22.45 -2.51 30.74
C THR A 152 -21.10 -3.21 30.88
N VAL A 153 -20.04 -2.41 31.01
CA VAL A 153 -18.68 -2.93 31.16
C VAL A 153 -18.31 -3.09 32.65
N ASP A 154 -18.85 -2.28 33.56
CA ASP A 154 -18.66 -2.47 35.01
C ASP A 154 -19.90 -3.13 35.66
N LEU A 155 -19.69 -4.30 36.29
CA LEU A 155 -20.72 -5.07 37.01
C LEU A 155 -21.38 -4.30 38.17
N TYR A 156 -20.71 -3.27 38.72
CA TYR A 156 -21.20 -2.46 39.84
C TYR A 156 -21.65 -1.06 39.42
N SER A 157 -21.33 -0.62 38.21
CA SER A 157 -21.73 0.67 37.68
C SER A 157 -22.65 0.51 36.48
N MET A 158 -23.96 0.50 36.73
CA MET A 158 -25.00 0.38 35.70
C MET A 158 -25.04 1.55 34.70
N SER A 159 -24.11 2.50 34.77
CA SER A 159 -24.09 3.72 33.97
C SER A 159 -22.68 4.25 33.64
N ASN A 160 -21.61 3.58 34.08
CA ASN A 160 -20.25 3.90 33.66
C ASN A 160 -19.73 2.74 32.78
N PRO A 161 -19.42 2.96 31.49
CA PRO A 161 -18.79 1.95 30.66
C PRO A 161 -17.31 1.75 31.00
N GLY A 162 -16.78 2.43 32.02
CA GLY A 162 -15.41 2.23 32.49
C GLY A 162 -14.42 3.16 31.80
N GLU A 163 -13.13 2.85 31.98
CA GLU A 163 -12.00 3.56 31.40
C GLU A 163 -11.64 2.90 30.06
N ILE A 164 -12.20 3.41 28.96
CA ILE A 164 -12.05 2.80 27.64
C ILE A 164 -10.72 3.20 26.98
N PHE A 165 -10.02 2.18 26.47
CA PHE A 165 -8.79 2.30 25.71
C PHE A 165 -8.82 1.41 24.47
N ALA A 166 -7.90 1.69 23.54
CA ALA A 166 -7.63 0.89 22.37
C ALA A 166 -6.12 0.63 22.25
N ARG A 167 -5.75 -0.58 21.81
CA ARG A 167 -4.39 -0.90 21.37
C ARG A 167 -4.37 -1.11 19.86
N VAL A 168 -3.34 -0.60 19.22
CA VAL A 168 -3.08 -0.81 17.81
C VAL A 168 -1.82 -1.65 17.68
N TYR A 169 -1.89 -2.72 16.89
CA TYR A 169 -0.73 -3.51 16.50
C TYR A 169 -0.57 -3.45 15.00
N VAL A 170 0.68 -3.46 14.56
CA VAL A 170 1.05 -3.49 13.14
C VAL A 170 2.02 -4.64 12.97
N ASP A 171 1.66 -5.61 12.14
CA ASP A 171 2.40 -6.88 11.97
C ASP A 171 2.75 -7.54 13.31
N ASP A 172 1.74 -7.63 14.19
CA ASP A 172 1.83 -8.18 15.55
C ASP A 172 2.72 -7.41 16.54
N VAL A 173 3.30 -6.27 16.15
CA VAL A 173 4.04 -5.37 17.03
C VAL A 173 3.11 -4.30 17.58
N LEU A 174 3.14 -4.05 18.89
CA LEU A 174 2.34 -2.99 19.52
C LEU A 174 2.81 -1.63 19.03
N ALA A 175 1.97 -0.96 18.22
CA ALA A 175 2.20 0.40 17.75
C ALA A 175 1.90 1.44 18.84
N GLY A 176 0.90 1.15 19.69
CA GLY A 176 0.65 1.95 20.88
C GLY A 176 -0.74 1.76 21.46
N GLU A 177 -1.02 2.53 22.50
CA GLU A 177 -2.26 2.53 23.28
C GLU A 177 -2.86 3.95 23.27
N MET A 178 -4.17 4.05 23.11
CA MET A 178 -4.88 5.32 23.01
C MET A 178 -6.27 5.24 23.66
N PRO A 179 -6.76 6.31 24.30
CA PRO A 179 -6.09 7.58 24.57
C PRO A 179 -5.10 7.48 25.74
N SER A 180 -4.32 8.53 26.01
CA SER A 180 -3.41 8.58 27.16
C SER A 180 -4.12 8.72 28.51
N GLU A 181 -5.33 9.30 28.50
CA GLU A 181 -6.24 9.36 29.65
C GLU A 181 -7.61 8.85 29.18
N PRO A 182 -8.26 7.96 29.95
CA PRO A 182 -9.45 7.27 29.48
C PRO A 182 -10.61 8.23 29.22
N ALA A 183 -11.41 7.92 28.21
CA ALA A 183 -12.66 8.64 28.01
C ALA A 183 -13.78 8.00 28.82
N GLU A 184 -14.47 8.81 29.61
CA GLU A 184 -15.75 8.44 30.20
C GLU A 184 -16.83 8.49 29.10
N LEU A 185 -17.14 7.31 28.54
CA LEU A 185 -18.20 7.16 27.54
C LEU A 185 -19.54 6.91 28.25
N GLU A 186 -20.66 6.93 27.53
CA GLU A 186 -21.96 6.48 28.03
C GLU A 186 -22.43 5.31 27.16
N ILE A 187 -23.17 4.37 27.75
CA ILE A 187 -23.77 3.25 27.02
C ILE A 187 -24.76 3.79 25.98
N ASP A 188 -24.81 3.14 24.82
CA ASP A 188 -25.69 3.44 23.70
C ASP A 188 -25.54 4.83 23.09
N LYS A 189 -24.41 5.51 23.35
CA LYS A 189 -24.10 6.83 22.80
C LYS A 189 -22.85 6.77 21.94
N VAL A 190 -22.93 7.37 20.76
CA VAL A 190 -21.81 7.50 19.83
C VAL A 190 -20.98 8.72 20.21
N TYR A 191 -19.68 8.52 20.42
CA TYR A 191 -18.70 9.56 20.70
C TYR A 191 -17.72 9.68 19.54
N ASN A 192 -17.49 10.91 19.06
CA ASN A 192 -16.43 11.20 18.09
C ASN A 192 -15.12 11.40 18.85
N VAL A 193 -14.32 10.35 18.95
CA VAL A 193 -13.14 10.30 19.82
C VAL A 193 -11.86 10.78 19.12
N ASN A 194 -11.75 10.58 17.81
CA ASN A 194 -10.57 10.93 17.00
C ASN A 194 -9.24 10.45 17.59
N TRP A 195 -9.23 9.30 18.27
CA TRP A 195 -8.00 8.73 18.81
C TRP A 195 -7.13 8.23 17.67
N SER A 196 -5.84 8.49 17.71
CA SER A 196 -4.97 8.08 16.61
C SER A 196 -3.53 7.80 17.01
N ILE A 197 -2.89 6.96 16.20
CA ILE A 197 -1.47 6.59 16.28
C ILE A 197 -0.86 6.65 14.89
N TYR A 198 0.39 7.11 14.81
CA TYR A 198 1.26 6.98 13.65
C TYR A 198 2.22 5.82 13.87
N TYR A 199 2.51 5.06 12.82
CA TYR A 199 3.47 3.95 12.89
C TYR A 199 4.21 3.83 11.56
N ASN A 200 5.56 3.87 11.62
CA ASN A 200 6.43 3.64 10.46
C ASN A 200 6.35 2.15 10.06
N VAL A 201 6.25 1.90 8.75
CA VAL A 201 6.13 0.58 8.14
C VAL A 201 6.82 0.60 6.78
N SER A 202 7.33 -0.55 6.33
CA SER A 202 7.89 -0.62 4.98
C SER A 202 6.84 -0.34 3.90
N ASP A 203 7.18 0.38 2.84
CA ASP A 203 6.20 0.75 1.81
C ASP A 203 6.07 -0.28 0.66
N ASP A 204 6.92 -1.31 0.71
CA ASP A 204 7.10 -2.39 -0.26
C ASP A 204 6.05 -3.50 -0.20
N ARG A 205 5.26 -3.57 0.89
CA ARG A 205 4.35 -4.68 1.17
C ARG A 205 3.04 -4.28 1.83
N SER A 206 2.26 -5.30 2.13
CA SER A 206 1.02 -5.15 2.90
C SER A 206 1.28 -5.38 4.38
N HIS A 207 0.64 -4.57 5.22
CA HIS A 207 0.70 -4.68 6.67
C HIS A 207 -0.63 -5.11 7.23
N LYS A 208 -0.58 -5.79 8.37
CA LYS A 208 -1.76 -6.14 9.15
C LYS A 208 -1.91 -5.18 10.31
N VAL A 209 -2.99 -4.41 10.31
CA VAL A 209 -3.36 -3.53 11.41
C VAL A 209 -4.40 -4.24 12.26
N ARG A 210 -4.05 -4.51 13.53
CA ARG A 210 -4.98 -5.03 14.53
C ARG A 210 -5.40 -3.90 15.47
N ILE A 211 -6.71 -3.77 15.69
CA ILE A 211 -7.26 -2.85 16.70
C ILE A 211 -7.98 -3.68 17.76
N GLU A 212 -7.58 -3.48 19.01
CA GLU A 212 -8.17 -4.04 20.21
C GLU A 212 -8.85 -2.92 20.99
N LEU A 213 -10.05 -3.16 21.53
CA LEU A 213 -10.74 -2.25 22.44
C LEU A 213 -10.92 -2.94 23.79
N TYR A 214 -10.63 -2.24 24.88
CA TYR A 214 -10.75 -2.79 26.22
C TYR A 214 -11.08 -1.70 27.24
N ASP A 215 -11.63 -2.15 28.36
CA ASP A 215 -11.84 -1.35 29.57
C ASP A 215 -10.78 -1.71 30.59
N LYS A 216 -10.29 -0.70 31.29
CA LYS A 216 -9.29 -0.86 32.34
C LYS A 216 -9.92 -0.50 33.67
N ASP A 217 -9.85 -1.41 34.64
CA ASP A 217 -10.32 -1.15 35.98
C ASP A 217 -9.25 -1.49 37.03
N LEU A 218 -9.60 -1.32 38.31
CA LEU A 218 -8.70 -1.64 39.43
C LEU A 218 -8.38 -3.14 39.55
N VAL A 219 -9.14 -4.01 38.86
CA VAL A 219 -9.11 -5.47 38.98
C VAL A 219 -8.43 -6.12 37.76
N GLY A 220 -8.33 -5.41 36.64
CA GLY A 220 -7.65 -5.87 35.43
C GLY A 220 -8.05 -5.09 34.17
N GLU A 221 -7.83 -5.74 33.03
CA GLU A 221 -8.27 -5.25 31.72
C GLU A 221 -9.31 -6.22 31.18
N GLU A 222 -10.36 -5.68 30.59
CA GLU A 222 -11.44 -6.46 30.01
C GLU A 222 -11.72 -6.05 28.57
N MET A 223 -11.59 -7.01 27.67
CA MET A 223 -11.73 -6.80 26.23
C MET A 223 -13.21 -6.61 25.83
N LEU A 224 -13.46 -5.65 24.94
CA LEU A 224 -14.76 -5.44 24.31
C LEU A 224 -14.81 -6.13 22.94
N ASP A 225 -15.99 -6.60 22.56
CA ASP A 225 -16.26 -7.18 21.26
C ASP A 225 -16.52 -6.12 20.21
N ILE A 226 -15.71 -6.10 19.14
CA ILE A 226 -15.88 -5.22 17.98
C ILE A 226 -15.95 -6.00 16.65
N ASN A 227 -16.17 -7.32 16.68
CA ASN A 227 -16.26 -8.14 15.46
C ASN A 227 -17.47 -9.13 15.42
N GLU A 228 -18.14 -9.22 14.27
CA GLU A 228 -19.48 -9.83 14.14
C GLU A 228 -19.52 -11.39 14.14
N ASP A 229 -18.44 -12.12 13.80
CA ASP A 229 -18.49 -13.60 13.69
C ASP A 229 -17.09 -14.28 13.83
N SER A 230 -16.74 -14.76 15.03
CA SER A 230 -15.78 -15.87 15.17
C SER A 230 -16.21 -16.87 16.27
N PRO A 231 -16.36 -18.17 15.96
CA PRO A 231 -16.65 -19.20 16.95
C PRO A 231 -15.43 -19.60 17.81
N SER A 232 -14.26 -18.95 17.67
CA SER A 232 -13.10 -19.19 18.53
C SER A 232 -13.12 -18.27 19.75
N LYS A 233 -13.46 -18.85 20.91
CA LYS A 233 -12.99 -18.33 22.19
C LYS A 233 -11.51 -18.69 22.31
N ASP A 234 -10.60 -17.77 22.08
CA ASP A 234 -9.33 -17.81 22.78
C ASP A 234 -9.31 -16.74 23.86
N ASP A 235 -8.42 -16.92 24.83
CA ASP A 235 -8.35 -16.10 26.04
C ASP A 235 -7.85 -14.65 25.77
N ALA A 236 -7.80 -14.20 24.50
CA ALA A 236 -7.18 -12.95 24.03
C ALA A 236 -8.16 -11.82 23.66
N GLY A 237 -9.46 -12.08 23.57
CA GLY A 237 -10.47 -11.03 23.32
C GLY A 237 -10.55 -10.57 21.85
N ARG A 238 -11.72 -10.05 21.48
CA ARG A 238 -12.16 -9.91 20.09
C ARG A 238 -11.64 -8.61 19.47
N TYR A 239 -10.85 -8.72 18.42
CA TYR A 239 -10.20 -7.61 17.72
C TYR A 239 -10.51 -7.60 16.22
N ILE A 240 -10.34 -6.45 15.57
CA ILE A 240 -10.40 -6.36 14.10
C ILE A 240 -8.99 -6.42 13.53
N GLU A 241 -8.78 -7.24 12.50
CA GLU A 241 -7.56 -7.27 11.69
C GLU A 241 -7.88 -6.73 10.28
N ILE A 242 -7.14 -5.71 9.86
CA ILE A 242 -7.26 -5.07 8.56
C ILE A 242 -5.95 -5.24 7.81
N THR A 243 -5.99 -5.90 6.65
CA THR A 243 -4.88 -5.85 5.70
C THR A 243 -4.89 -4.49 5.01
N TYR A 244 -3.82 -3.73 5.19
CA TYR A 244 -3.63 -2.43 4.57
C TYR A 244 -2.46 -2.50 3.57
N TYR A 245 -2.69 -2.00 2.36
CA TYR A 245 -1.72 -2.07 1.27
C TYR A 245 -1.03 -0.71 1.12
N LEU A 246 0.29 -0.69 1.31
CA LEU A 246 1.15 0.37 0.82
C LEU A 246 1.60 0.00 -0.60
N GLY A 247 1.81 1.02 -1.41
CA GLY A 247 2.09 0.88 -2.82
C GLY A 247 2.82 2.11 -3.30
N THR A 248 3.42 2.02 -4.49
CA THR A 248 4.45 2.97 -4.86
C THR A 248 3.92 4.41 -4.95
N GLY A 249 4.22 5.25 -3.95
CA GLY A 249 3.84 6.66 -3.87
C GLY A 249 2.46 6.90 -3.24
N ASP A 250 1.96 5.97 -2.42
CA ASP A 250 0.59 5.98 -1.88
C ASP A 250 0.34 6.95 -0.70
N VAL A 251 1.20 7.93 -0.46
CA VAL A 251 0.95 8.97 0.58
C VAL A 251 -0.42 9.63 0.37
N GLY A 252 -1.25 9.61 1.42
CA GLY A 252 -2.60 10.16 1.43
C GLY A 252 -3.70 9.17 1.02
N ARG A 253 -3.36 7.92 0.67
CA ARG A 253 -4.36 6.85 0.53
C ARG A 253 -5.02 6.59 1.87
N PHE A 254 -6.30 6.26 1.89
CA PHE A 254 -6.99 5.90 3.13
C PHE A 254 -8.04 4.80 2.93
N GLN A 255 -8.31 4.10 4.02
CA GLN A 255 -9.35 3.08 4.13
C GLN A 255 -10.18 3.36 5.38
N THR A 256 -11.50 3.39 5.22
CA THR A 256 -12.44 3.53 6.33
C THR A 256 -13.23 2.26 6.54
N GLY A 257 -13.68 2.00 7.76
CA GLY A 257 -14.59 0.90 8.04
C GLY A 257 -15.40 1.09 9.30
N ILE A 258 -16.32 0.15 9.51
CA ILE A 258 -17.11 0.00 10.73
C ILE A 258 -16.80 -1.40 11.24
N ALA A 259 -16.34 -1.50 12.48
CA ALA A 259 -16.18 -2.75 13.19
C ALA A 259 -17.28 -2.80 14.25
N ASP A 260 -18.10 -3.84 14.19
CA ASP A 260 -19.31 -3.97 14.97
C ASP A 260 -19.37 -5.38 15.55
N GLY A 261 -19.39 -5.48 16.88
CA GLY A 261 -19.49 -6.75 17.61
C GLY A 261 -20.90 -7.37 17.61
N ILE A 262 -21.89 -6.75 16.97
CA ILE A 262 -23.29 -7.18 17.08
C ILE A 262 -23.57 -8.48 16.29
N LYS A 263 -23.92 -9.58 16.98
CA LYS A 263 -24.88 -10.57 16.42
C LYS A 263 -25.71 -11.32 17.47
N ASP A 264 -26.98 -11.51 17.11
CA ASP A 264 -28.15 -11.79 17.93
C ASP A 264 -28.42 -13.29 18.21
N ASN A 265 -28.54 -13.67 19.49
CA ASN A 265 -29.48 -14.71 19.97
C ASN A 265 -29.57 -14.77 21.51
N ASN A 266 -29.78 -13.61 22.14
CA ASN A 266 -30.33 -13.54 23.51
C ASN A 266 -29.51 -14.30 24.57
N LYS A 267 -28.22 -13.99 24.70
CA LYS A 267 -27.48 -14.28 25.94
C LYS A 267 -27.29 -12.99 26.72
N PRO A 268 -28.10 -12.74 27.75
CA PRO A 268 -27.95 -11.53 28.55
C PRO A 268 -26.66 -11.66 29.38
N ARG A 269 -25.76 -10.65 29.27
CA ARG A 269 -24.64 -10.33 30.18
C ARG A 269 -23.25 -10.96 29.95
N ALA A 270 -22.94 -11.55 28.80
CA ALA A 270 -21.63 -12.21 28.63
C ALA A 270 -20.74 -11.63 27.52
N ASP A 271 -21.30 -10.83 26.62
CA ASP A 271 -20.58 -10.29 25.47
C ASP A 271 -20.64 -8.76 25.56
N LYS A 272 -19.47 -8.14 25.78
CA LYS A 272 -19.35 -6.69 26.02
C LYS A 272 -19.19 -6.00 24.70
N ASP A 273 -20.31 -5.73 24.06
CA ASP A 273 -20.33 -5.30 22.67
C ASP A 273 -19.99 -3.82 22.54
N ALA A 274 -19.20 -3.51 21.52
CA ALA A 274 -18.85 -2.17 21.11
C ALA A 274 -18.84 -2.09 19.58
N MET A 275 -19.00 -0.86 19.12
CA MET A 275 -18.87 -0.51 17.71
C MET A 275 -17.86 0.61 17.59
N ILE A 276 -16.95 0.49 16.62
CA ILE A 276 -16.03 1.56 16.25
C ILE A 276 -16.16 1.88 14.76
N THR A 277 -15.95 3.14 14.42
CA THR A 277 -15.62 3.54 13.05
C THR A 277 -14.16 3.94 13.00
N TYR A 278 -13.44 3.51 11.98
CA TYR A 278 -12.01 3.74 11.88
C TYR A 278 -11.61 4.22 10.49
N THR A 279 -10.45 4.89 10.45
CA THR A 279 -9.76 5.35 9.25
C THR A 279 -8.29 4.98 9.37
N ILE A 280 -7.73 4.27 8.39
CA ILE A 280 -6.29 4.06 8.24
C ILE A 280 -5.84 4.88 7.04
N THR A 281 -4.80 5.68 7.17
CA THR A 281 -4.29 6.55 6.12
C THR A 281 -2.78 6.32 5.95
N THR A 282 -2.31 6.20 4.72
CA THR A 282 -0.87 6.26 4.43
C THR A 282 -0.39 7.70 4.59
N VAL A 283 0.70 7.90 5.30
CA VAL A 283 1.27 9.23 5.54
C VAL A 283 2.75 9.23 5.20
N ASP A 284 3.27 10.40 4.87
CA ASP A 284 4.71 10.61 4.73
C ASP A 284 5.30 10.83 6.12
N MET A 285 6.14 9.90 6.58
CA MET A 285 6.71 9.92 7.93
C MET A 285 7.73 11.04 8.11
N SER A 286 8.30 11.60 7.02
CA SER A 286 9.13 12.80 7.10
C SER A 286 8.35 14.04 7.53
N SER A 287 7.01 13.99 7.48
CA SER A 287 6.10 15.11 7.78
C SER A 287 5.36 15.02 9.12
N VAL A 288 5.53 13.93 9.86
CA VAL A 288 4.81 13.59 11.10
C VAL A 288 5.67 13.88 12.34
#